data_AF-A0AAP0L8L5-F1
#
_entry.id   AF-A0AAP0L8L5-F1
#
_cell.length_a   1.000
_cell.length_b   1.000
_cell.length_c   1.000
_cell.angle_alpha   90.00
_cell.angle_beta   90.00
_cell.angle_gamma   90.00
#
_symmetry.space_group_name_H-M   'P 1'
#
loop_
_entity.id
_entity.type
_entity.pdbx_description
1 polymer ?
#
loop_
_entity_poly.entity_id
_entity_poly.type
_entity_poly.pdbx_seq_one_letter_code
_entity_poly.pdbx_strand_id
1 'polypeptide(L)'
;MKLGQGQIVTGLDHGIITMKRGEVALFTLTSDLGYGGDGGNEVPPNSILEFEVELISWIAVVDVCRDGGIIKKVLKKGTRNEQPGDLDEVMVKYDVMLNDGTVVASTPNLEFYIKDGHFCPALPKAVKTMKSGEHAKLIVQPKYAFGQHGLEAKDGCLAIPSDSILNIDLELVSFKPVIDVTGDLKVLKKILKEGEGVHVANEGAAVTIRYTARLEDGTIFETKGFDGSASFEFVTDEEQVISGLDRAAATMKKGERALVTVGPEYGFGSTEVKRDLAVVPSCSTTIYEVEMLDFIREKAPWEMNNHDKIEAAGKKKEQGNILFKAGNYQRAEKRYDKAADYVMEDGNLEDEEQKLAKPLRVSCWLNHAACCLKLNKFHDAINLCSKVLGVESQNVKALYRRANAYIEAADLDLSELDIKKALEVDPNNREVKSLYKLLKQLQAEKNKADSKLYVNMLATAGGINRKRKIKEIDTSDVSVETERSESNSGQPSDGA
;
A
#
# COMPACT_ATOMS: atom_id res chain seq x y z
N MET A 1 1.89 -13.44 -47.83
CA MET A 1 2.53 -14.61 -47.17
C MET A 1 2.46 -14.45 -45.66
N LYS A 2 2.45 -15.55 -44.92
CA LYS A 2 2.66 -15.55 -43.46
C LYS A 2 4.14 -15.87 -43.20
N LEU A 3 4.86 -14.91 -42.62
CA LEU A 3 6.27 -15.09 -42.26
C LEU A 3 6.41 -16.13 -41.14
N GLY A 4 7.48 -16.92 -41.18
CA GLY A 4 7.81 -17.93 -40.18
C GLY A 4 7.01 -19.23 -40.27
N GLN A 5 6.24 -19.43 -41.36
CA GLN A 5 5.47 -20.66 -41.60
C GLN A 5 6.06 -21.53 -42.72
N GLY A 6 7.29 -21.26 -43.15
CA GLY A 6 7.96 -22.05 -44.20
C GLY A 6 7.31 -21.91 -45.58
N GLN A 7 6.61 -20.79 -45.84
CA GLN A 7 6.02 -20.47 -47.14
C GLN A 7 7.05 -19.94 -48.15
N ILE A 8 8.23 -19.54 -47.66
CA ILE A 8 9.38 -19.03 -48.42
C ILE A 8 10.66 -19.66 -47.87
N VAL A 9 11.77 -19.51 -48.60
CA VAL A 9 13.09 -19.99 -48.15
C VAL A 9 13.50 -19.33 -46.84
N THR A 10 14.13 -20.09 -45.94
CA THR A 10 14.38 -19.71 -44.55
C THR A 10 15.19 -18.41 -44.42
N GLY A 11 16.18 -18.19 -45.29
CA GLY A 11 16.97 -16.96 -45.30
C GLY A 11 16.15 -15.72 -45.60
N LEU A 12 15.17 -15.83 -46.49
CA LEU A 12 14.27 -14.73 -46.84
C LEU A 12 13.28 -14.46 -45.70
N ASP A 13 12.79 -15.50 -45.04
CA ASP A 13 11.93 -15.40 -43.85
C ASP A 13 12.65 -14.63 -42.72
N HIS A 14 13.92 -14.95 -42.45
CA HIS A 14 14.75 -14.23 -41.49
C HIS A 14 15.06 -12.78 -41.91
N GLY A 15 15.38 -12.56 -43.18
CA GLY A 15 15.75 -11.24 -43.69
C GLY A 15 14.59 -10.25 -43.64
N ILE A 16 13.38 -10.66 -44.06
CA ILE A 16 12.21 -9.78 -44.11
C ILE A 16 11.81 -9.30 -42.70
N ILE A 17 12.02 -10.10 -41.66
CA ILE A 17 11.73 -9.72 -40.26
C ILE A 17 12.56 -8.50 -39.82
N THR A 18 13.73 -8.29 -40.41
CA THR A 18 14.60 -7.15 -40.06
C THR A 18 14.26 -5.84 -40.78
N MET A 19 13.41 -5.90 -41.82
CA MET A 19 13.10 -4.76 -42.67
C MET A 19 12.09 -3.80 -42.02
N LYS A 20 12.19 -2.52 -42.40
CA LYS A 20 11.22 -1.47 -42.10
C LYS A 20 10.22 -1.30 -43.24
N ARG A 21 9.07 -0.68 -42.96
CA ARG A 21 8.06 -0.39 -44.00
C ARG A 21 8.66 0.54 -45.07
N GLY A 22 8.50 0.16 -46.34
CA GLY A 22 9.03 0.87 -47.50
C GLY A 22 10.53 0.65 -47.73
N GLU A 23 11.19 -0.18 -46.94
CA GLU A 23 12.58 -0.56 -47.16
C GLU A 23 12.69 -1.47 -48.39
N VAL A 24 13.69 -1.20 -49.23
CA VAL A 24 14.15 -2.09 -50.30
C VAL A 24 15.49 -2.66 -49.89
N ALA A 25 15.61 -3.98 -49.87
CA ALA A 25 16.83 -4.69 -49.50
C ALA A 25 17.15 -5.80 -50.50
N LEU A 26 18.44 -5.97 -50.80
CA LEU A 26 18.95 -7.11 -51.57
C LEU A 26 19.46 -8.16 -50.60
N PHE A 27 18.86 -9.35 -50.62
CA PHE A 27 19.27 -10.50 -49.83
C PHE A 27 20.04 -11.49 -50.69
N THR A 28 21.31 -11.71 -50.38
CA THR A 28 22.14 -12.78 -50.95
C THR A 28 22.15 -13.96 -49.98
N LEU A 29 21.51 -15.06 -50.36
CA LEU A 29 21.32 -16.25 -49.54
C LEU A 29 22.22 -17.39 -50.02
N THR A 30 23.02 -17.93 -49.12
CA THR A 30 23.74 -19.19 -49.35
C THR A 30 22.75 -20.35 -49.46
N SER A 31 23.16 -21.43 -50.14
CA SER A 31 22.24 -22.52 -50.49
C SER A 31 21.53 -23.16 -49.29
N ASP A 32 22.18 -23.23 -48.13
CA ASP A 32 21.63 -23.73 -46.85
C ASP A 32 20.46 -22.90 -46.31
N LEU A 33 20.41 -21.60 -46.64
CA LEU A 33 19.31 -20.70 -46.32
C LEU A 33 18.32 -20.52 -47.50
N GLY A 34 18.61 -21.15 -48.63
CA GLY A 34 17.82 -21.18 -49.87
C GLY A 34 17.09 -22.52 -50.05
N TYR A 35 17.40 -23.24 -51.14
CA TYR A 35 16.80 -24.54 -51.48
C TYR A 35 17.72 -25.75 -51.20
N GLY A 36 18.91 -25.53 -50.63
CA GLY A 36 19.84 -26.59 -50.22
C GLY A 36 20.37 -27.45 -51.37
N GLY A 37 20.79 -28.68 -51.01
CA GLY A 37 21.35 -29.66 -51.94
C GLY A 37 20.33 -30.32 -52.87
N ASP A 38 19.04 -30.17 -52.60
CA ASP A 38 17.97 -30.71 -53.45
C ASP A 38 17.61 -29.76 -54.60
N GLY A 39 17.90 -28.45 -54.45
CA GLY A 39 17.50 -27.43 -55.41
C GLY A 39 15.99 -27.11 -55.35
N GLY A 40 15.56 -26.14 -56.14
CA GLY A 40 14.15 -25.77 -56.33
C GLY A 40 13.66 -26.15 -57.73
N ASN A 41 12.37 -25.94 -58.01
CA ASN A 41 11.77 -26.30 -59.32
C ASN A 41 12.59 -25.86 -60.54
N GLU A 42 13.17 -24.66 -60.50
CA GLU A 42 14.03 -24.10 -61.57
C GLU A 42 15.41 -23.68 -61.04
N VAL A 43 15.72 -23.98 -59.78
CA VAL A 43 16.96 -23.55 -59.13
C VAL A 43 17.86 -24.78 -58.94
N PRO A 44 19.06 -24.79 -59.53
CA PRO A 44 19.99 -25.90 -59.36
C PRO A 44 20.36 -26.15 -57.89
N PRO A 45 20.66 -27.40 -57.50
CA PRO A 45 21.28 -27.73 -56.22
C PRO A 45 22.43 -26.81 -55.84
N ASN A 46 22.52 -26.46 -54.55
CA ASN A 46 23.61 -25.65 -53.98
C ASN A 46 23.77 -24.24 -54.58
N SER A 47 22.74 -23.68 -55.22
CA SER A 47 22.78 -22.32 -55.77
C SER A 47 22.75 -21.26 -54.68
N ILE A 48 23.48 -20.16 -54.90
CA ILE A 48 23.31 -18.90 -54.17
C ILE A 48 22.13 -18.16 -54.80
N LEU A 49 21.25 -17.62 -53.97
CA LEU A 49 20.07 -16.88 -54.42
C LEU A 49 20.23 -15.40 -54.08
N GLU A 50 19.80 -14.53 -55.01
CA GLU A 50 19.69 -13.10 -54.75
C GLU A 50 18.23 -12.66 -54.90
N PHE A 51 17.71 -12.01 -53.87
CA PHE A 51 16.35 -11.47 -53.84
C PHE A 51 16.38 -9.98 -53.57
N GLU A 52 15.91 -9.17 -54.51
CA GLU A 52 15.56 -7.78 -54.24
C GLU A 52 14.12 -7.72 -53.72
N VAL A 53 13.95 -7.27 -52.48
CA VAL A 53 12.66 -7.26 -51.79
C VAL A 53 12.33 -5.85 -51.35
N GLU A 54 11.11 -5.40 -51.64
CA GLU A 54 10.51 -4.19 -51.08
C GLU A 54 9.43 -4.57 -50.03
N LEU A 55 9.59 -4.11 -48.78
CA LEU A 55 8.59 -4.35 -47.74
C LEU A 55 7.47 -3.29 -47.78
N ILE A 56 6.45 -3.53 -48.59
CA ILE A 56 5.33 -2.60 -48.79
C ILE A 56 4.51 -2.39 -47.50
N SER A 57 4.07 -3.49 -46.88
CA SER A 57 3.29 -3.48 -45.63
C SER A 57 3.22 -4.86 -45.00
N TRP A 58 2.84 -4.92 -43.72
CA TRP A 58 2.48 -6.15 -43.04
C TRP A 58 1.29 -5.92 -42.12
N ILE A 59 0.62 -7.00 -41.75
CA ILE A 59 -0.47 -6.97 -40.79
C ILE A 59 -0.03 -7.78 -39.57
N ALA A 60 -0.02 -7.13 -38.41
CA ALA A 60 0.31 -7.82 -37.16
C ALA A 60 -0.83 -8.78 -36.82
N VAL A 61 -0.50 -10.06 -36.69
CA VAL A 61 -1.40 -11.12 -36.23
C VAL A 61 -0.91 -11.58 -34.87
N VAL A 62 -1.77 -11.49 -33.87
CA VAL A 62 -1.48 -11.82 -32.48
C VAL A 62 -2.41 -12.95 -32.05
N ASP A 63 -1.84 -14.07 -31.61
CA ASP A 63 -2.59 -15.06 -30.85
C ASP A 63 -2.66 -14.60 -29.39
N VAL A 64 -3.81 -14.05 -28.99
CA VAL A 64 -4.01 -13.39 -27.69
C VAL A 64 -3.82 -14.36 -26.54
N CYS A 65 -4.21 -15.62 -26.71
CA CYS A 65 -4.13 -16.66 -25.68
C CYS A 65 -2.99 -17.66 -25.91
N ARG A 66 -2.25 -17.55 -27.02
CA ARG A 66 -1.17 -18.47 -27.42
C ARG A 66 -1.62 -19.92 -27.56
N ASP A 67 -2.89 -20.11 -27.91
CA ASP A 67 -3.55 -21.41 -28.02
C ASP A 67 -4.47 -21.50 -29.25
N GLY A 68 -4.29 -20.59 -30.21
CA GLY A 68 -5.08 -20.45 -31.43
C GLY A 68 -6.52 -19.96 -31.21
N GLY A 69 -6.93 -19.70 -29.97
CA GLY A 69 -8.31 -19.45 -29.62
C GLY A 69 -8.83 -18.07 -30.00
N ILE A 70 -7.97 -17.06 -29.95
CA ILE A 70 -8.31 -15.68 -30.29
C ILE A 70 -7.18 -15.13 -31.15
N ILE A 71 -7.44 -15.03 -32.45
CA ILE A 71 -6.49 -14.47 -33.40
C ILE A 71 -6.88 -13.01 -33.68
N LYS A 72 -6.08 -12.07 -33.20
CA LYS A 72 -6.25 -10.63 -33.44
C LYS A 72 -5.40 -10.18 -34.61
N LYS A 73 -6.04 -9.62 -35.64
CA LYS A 73 -5.40 -9.00 -36.81
C LYS A 73 -5.54 -7.49 -36.71
N VAL A 74 -4.43 -6.78 -36.46
CA VAL A 74 -4.44 -5.32 -36.26
C VAL A 74 -4.57 -4.61 -37.61
N LEU A 75 -5.70 -3.95 -37.84
CA LEU A 75 -5.99 -3.20 -39.08
C LEU A 75 -5.46 -1.77 -39.00
N LYS A 76 -5.59 -1.13 -37.84
CA LYS A 76 -5.05 0.20 -37.54
C LYS A 76 -4.38 0.16 -36.18
N LYS A 77 -3.14 0.64 -36.10
CA LYS A 77 -2.43 0.78 -34.83
C LYS A 77 -3.03 1.92 -34.00
N GLY A 78 -3.11 1.71 -32.69
CA GLY A 78 -3.52 2.77 -31.76
C GLY A 78 -2.50 3.90 -31.64
N THR A 79 -2.93 5.01 -31.04
CA THR A 79 -2.14 6.25 -30.90
C THR A 79 -1.27 6.28 -29.65
N ARG A 80 -1.73 5.64 -28.56
CA ARG A 80 -1.02 5.57 -27.27
C ARG A 80 -0.28 4.26 -27.11
N ASN A 81 0.77 4.25 -26.29
CA ASN A 81 1.51 3.03 -25.99
C ASN A 81 0.90 2.18 -24.88
N GLU A 82 0.03 2.77 -24.06
CA GLU A 82 -0.62 2.12 -22.94
C GLU A 82 -1.74 1.19 -23.39
N GLN A 83 -1.97 0.16 -22.59
CA GLN A 83 -3.03 -0.83 -22.74
C GLN A 83 -3.86 -0.84 -21.46
N PRO A 84 -5.16 -1.14 -21.54
CA PRO A 84 -6.02 -1.07 -20.38
C PRO A 84 -5.79 -2.26 -19.43
N GLY A 85 -5.85 -1.97 -18.12
CA GLY A 85 -5.79 -2.93 -17.01
C GLY A 85 -7.15 -3.56 -16.69
N ASP A 86 -7.18 -4.52 -15.76
CA ASP A 86 -8.42 -5.24 -15.42
C ASP A 86 -9.52 -4.36 -14.81
N LEU A 87 -9.13 -3.30 -14.09
CA LEU A 87 -10.07 -2.39 -13.44
C LEU A 87 -10.58 -1.29 -14.37
N ASP A 88 -9.96 -1.11 -15.54
CA ASP A 88 -10.20 0.05 -16.39
C ASP A 88 -11.59 -0.02 -17.04
N GLU A 89 -12.20 1.15 -17.19
CA GLU A 89 -13.41 1.31 -17.99
C GLU A 89 -13.01 1.61 -19.43
N VAL A 90 -13.42 0.74 -20.36
CA VAL A 90 -13.09 0.87 -21.78
C VAL A 90 -14.31 1.32 -22.57
N MET A 91 -14.07 2.14 -23.59
CA MET A 91 -15.06 2.48 -24.61
C MET A 91 -14.70 1.78 -25.91
N VAL A 92 -15.57 0.90 -26.38
CA VAL A 92 -15.36 0.12 -27.61
C VAL A 92 -16.49 0.32 -28.61
N LYS A 93 -16.19 0.01 -29.86
CA LYS A 93 -17.18 -0.26 -30.91
C LYS A 93 -16.89 -1.62 -31.49
N TYR A 94 -17.93 -2.37 -31.82
CA TYR A 94 -17.71 -3.62 -32.50
C TYR A 94 -18.90 -4.05 -33.36
N ASP A 95 -18.60 -4.87 -34.35
CA ASP A 95 -19.54 -5.67 -35.12
C ASP A 95 -19.12 -7.14 -35.03
N VAL A 96 -20.05 -8.00 -34.64
CA VAL A 96 -19.83 -9.45 -34.51
C VAL A 96 -20.52 -10.14 -35.67
N MET A 97 -19.77 -10.94 -36.42
CA MET A 97 -20.25 -11.70 -37.57
C MET A 97 -19.98 -13.19 -37.41
N LEU A 98 -20.88 -14.02 -37.93
CA LEU A 98 -20.63 -15.44 -38.18
C LEU A 98 -19.73 -15.62 -39.42
N ASN A 99 -19.27 -16.85 -39.67
CA ASN A 99 -18.43 -17.17 -40.84
C ASN A 99 -19.14 -16.95 -42.19
N ASP A 100 -20.47 -17.01 -42.21
CA ASP A 100 -21.28 -16.73 -43.41
C ASP A 100 -21.50 -15.23 -43.65
N GLY A 101 -20.99 -14.36 -42.76
CA GLY A 101 -21.14 -12.91 -42.83
C GLY A 101 -22.35 -12.35 -42.11
N THR A 102 -23.20 -13.18 -41.50
CA THR A 102 -24.36 -12.73 -40.73
C THR A 102 -23.91 -11.92 -39.52
N VAL A 103 -24.32 -10.66 -39.42
CA VAL A 103 -24.06 -9.80 -38.26
C VAL A 103 -25.00 -10.20 -37.12
N VAL A 104 -24.45 -10.64 -35.99
CA VAL A 104 -25.23 -11.12 -34.83
C VAL A 104 -25.30 -10.12 -33.69
N ALA A 105 -24.36 -9.18 -33.61
CA ALA A 105 -24.37 -8.10 -32.62
C ALA A 105 -23.56 -6.90 -33.14
N SER A 106 -23.98 -5.69 -32.80
CA SER A 106 -23.28 -4.44 -33.17
C SER A 106 -23.47 -3.40 -32.08
N THR A 107 -22.44 -2.61 -31.79
CA THR A 107 -22.55 -1.46 -30.90
C THR A 107 -21.75 -0.25 -31.41
N PRO A 108 -22.39 0.94 -31.52
CA PRO A 108 -21.72 2.15 -31.99
C PRO A 108 -20.83 2.80 -30.93
N ASN A 109 -21.10 2.58 -29.64
CA ASN A 109 -20.29 2.99 -28.50
C ASN A 109 -20.79 2.22 -27.27
N LEU A 110 -19.89 1.50 -26.61
CA LEU A 110 -20.18 0.76 -25.40
C LEU A 110 -19.09 1.01 -24.36
N GLU A 111 -19.50 1.40 -23.15
CA GLU A 111 -18.62 1.46 -21.99
C GLU A 111 -18.83 0.23 -21.10
N PHE A 112 -17.74 -0.40 -20.66
CA PHE A 112 -17.79 -1.48 -19.66
C PHE A 112 -16.45 -1.58 -18.90
N TYR A 113 -16.48 -2.15 -17.71
CA TYR A 113 -15.26 -2.48 -16.96
C TYR A 113 -14.69 -3.81 -17.42
N ILE A 114 -13.39 -3.88 -17.69
CA ILE A 114 -12.75 -5.10 -18.22
C ILE A 114 -13.00 -6.32 -17.32
N LYS A 115 -12.88 -6.16 -16.00
CA LYS A 115 -13.10 -7.23 -15.01
C LYS A 115 -14.51 -7.83 -15.06
N ASP A 116 -15.50 -7.04 -15.43
CA ASP A 116 -16.90 -7.49 -15.49
C ASP A 116 -17.18 -8.23 -16.81
N GLY A 117 -16.31 -8.03 -17.80
CA GLY A 117 -16.43 -8.59 -19.13
C GLY A 117 -17.59 -8.00 -19.92
N HIS A 118 -17.69 -8.38 -21.19
CA HIS A 118 -18.84 -8.02 -22.02
C HIS A 118 -18.99 -8.98 -23.19
N PHE A 119 -20.24 -9.28 -23.56
CA PHE A 119 -20.64 -10.11 -24.71
C PHE A 119 -20.11 -11.56 -24.71
N CYS A 120 -18.79 -11.77 -24.82
CA CYS A 120 -18.16 -13.08 -24.76
C CYS A 120 -16.75 -13.00 -24.11
N PRO A 121 -16.19 -14.12 -23.62
CA PRO A 121 -14.87 -14.14 -22.96
C PRO A 121 -13.72 -13.57 -23.80
N ALA A 122 -13.82 -13.59 -25.13
CA ALA A 122 -12.78 -13.08 -26.01
C ALA A 122 -12.65 -11.54 -25.99
N LEU A 123 -13.76 -10.83 -25.80
CA LEU A 123 -13.79 -9.37 -25.93
C LEU A 123 -12.87 -8.67 -24.91
N PRO A 124 -13.02 -8.86 -23.57
CA PRO A 124 -12.12 -8.23 -22.61
C PRO A 124 -10.67 -8.68 -22.79
N LYS A 125 -10.42 -9.96 -23.13
CA LYS A 125 -9.07 -10.49 -23.39
C LYS A 125 -8.39 -9.79 -24.56
N ALA A 126 -9.12 -9.57 -25.66
CA ALA A 126 -8.60 -8.87 -26.82
C ALA A 126 -8.34 -7.39 -26.49
N VAL A 127 -9.29 -6.71 -25.84
CA VAL A 127 -9.18 -5.28 -25.48
C VAL A 127 -7.96 -5.00 -24.59
N LYS A 128 -7.63 -5.87 -23.64
CA LYS A 128 -6.39 -5.76 -22.84
C LYS A 128 -5.09 -5.76 -23.66
N THR A 129 -5.13 -6.24 -24.89
CA THR A 129 -3.97 -6.22 -25.81
C THR A 129 -4.00 -5.05 -26.79
N MET A 130 -5.07 -4.24 -26.77
CA MET A 130 -5.28 -3.13 -27.70
C MET A 130 -4.83 -1.80 -27.11
N LYS A 131 -4.43 -0.90 -28.00
CA LYS A 131 -4.11 0.50 -27.68
C LYS A 131 -5.30 1.41 -28.01
N SER A 132 -5.42 2.57 -27.35
CA SER A 132 -6.48 3.53 -27.70
C SER A 132 -6.39 3.96 -29.18
N GLY A 133 -7.54 3.94 -29.86
CA GLY A 133 -7.68 4.13 -31.30
C GLY A 133 -7.28 2.92 -32.17
N GLU A 134 -6.90 1.79 -31.58
CA GLU A 134 -6.59 0.56 -32.30
C GLU A 134 -7.86 -0.06 -32.88
N HIS A 135 -7.76 -0.49 -34.13
CA HIS A 135 -8.83 -1.18 -34.86
C HIS A 135 -8.31 -2.53 -35.29
N ALA A 136 -9.03 -3.60 -34.95
CA ALA A 136 -8.60 -4.97 -35.20
C ALA A 136 -9.75 -5.87 -35.57
N LYS A 137 -9.45 -6.89 -36.37
CA LYS A 137 -10.36 -8.00 -36.65
C LYS A 137 -9.96 -9.20 -35.81
N LEU A 138 -10.89 -9.73 -35.03
CA LEU A 138 -10.71 -10.94 -34.23
C LEU A 138 -11.33 -12.14 -34.94
N ILE A 139 -10.64 -13.27 -34.90
CA ILE A 139 -11.20 -14.58 -35.20
C ILE A 139 -11.23 -15.34 -33.86
N VAL A 140 -12.42 -15.65 -33.38
CA VAL A 140 -12.65 -16.20 -32.05
C VAL A 140 -13.20 -17.61 -32.17
N GLN A 141 -12.46 -18.57 -31.61
CA GLN A 141 -12.87 -19.96 -31.53
C GLN A 141 -14.00 -20.16 -30.51
N PRO A 142 -14.83 -21.21 -30.65
CA PRO A 142 -16.00 -21.42 -29.81
C PRO A 142 -15.73 -21.36 -28.30
N LYS A 143 -14.58 -21.87 -27.85
CA LYS A 143 -14.16 -21.86 -26.43
C LYS A 143 -14.07 -20.47 -25.79
N TYR A 144 -13.86 -19.42 -26.60
CA TYR A 144 -13.81 -18.02 -26.14
C TYR A 144 -15.01 -17.20 -26.65
N ALA A 145 -15.94 -17.84 -27.34
CA ALA A 145 -17.24 -17.31 -27.74
C ALA A 145 -18.34 -17.91 -26.83
N PHE A 146 -19.19 -18.79 -27.37
CA PHE A 146 -20.34 -19.37 -26.67
C PHE A 146 -20.32 -20.92 -26.58
N GLY A 147 -19.24 -21.54 -27.06
CA GLY A 147 -19.02 -22.99 -27.01
C GLY A 147 -20.17 -23.82 -27.61
N GLN A 148 -20.36 -25.02 -27.06
CA GLN A 148 -21.37 -25.99 -27.53
C GLN A 148 -22.81 -25.53 -27.32
N HIS A 149 -23.04 -24.59 -26.41
CA HIS A 149 -24.40 -24.13 -26.08
C HIS A 149 -24.89 -23.04 -27.04
N GLY A 150 -23.97 -22.29 -27.67
CA GLY A 150 -24.34 -21.13 -28.49
C GLY A 150 -24.98 -20.01 -27.66
N LEU A 151 -25.68 -19.11 -28.33
CA LEU A 151 -26.47 -18.04 -27.72
C LEU A 151 -27.86 -18.02 -28.33
N GLU A 152 -28.91 -18.11 -27.51
CA GLU A 152 -30.28 -17.89 -27.98
C GLU A 152 -30.49 -16.40 -28.29
N ALA A 153 -31.37 -16.10 -29.25
CA ALA A 153 -31.70 -14.72 -29.60
C ALA A 153 -32.27 -13.98 -28.38
N LYS A 154 -31.70 -12.82 -28.06
CA LYS A 154 -32.14 -11.91 -26.99
C LYS A 154 -32.00 -10.48 -27.49
N ASP A 155 -32.79 -9.55 -26.96
CA ASP A 155 -32.91 -8.16 -27.42
C ASP A 155 -31.59 -7.56 -27.97
N GLY A 156 -31.57 -7.32 -29.28
CA GLY A 156 -30.42 -6.72 -30.00
C GLY A 156 -29.34 -7.70 -30.47
N CYS A 157 -29.41 -9.00 -30.12
CA CYS A 157 -28.50 -10.06 -30.55
C CYS A 157 -29.25 -11.19 -31.26
N LEU A 158 -28.81 -11.55 -32.47
CA LEU A 158 -29.30 -12.74 -33.17
C LEU A 158 -28.77 -14.02 -32.52
N ALA A 159 -29.47 -15.14 -32.77
CA ALA A 159 -29.04 -16.44 -32.27
C ALA A 159 -27.67 -16.82 -32.85
N ILE A 160 -26.78 -17.32 -32.00
CA ILE A 160 -25.46 -17.82 -32.35
C ILE A 160 -25.50 -19.34 -32.20
N PRO A 161 -25.31 -20.11 -33.28
CA PRO A 161 -25.31 -21.58 -33.20
C PRO A 161 -24.20 -22.13 -32.30
N SER A 162 -24.40 -23.35 -31.80
CA SER A 162 -23.38 -24.14 -31.12
C SER A 162 -22.09 -24.21 -31.92
N ASP A 163 -20.95 -24.12 -31.23
CA ASP A 163 -19.60 -24.25 -31.82
C ASP A 163 -19.30 -23.28 -32.98
N SER A 164 -19.96 -22.11 -32.97
CA SER A 164 -19.70 -21.05 -33.95
C SER A 164 -18.36 -20.37 -33.71
N ILE A 165 -17.61 -20.16 -34.80
CA ILE A 165 -16.48 -19.21 -34.84
C ILE A 165 -17.05 -17.82 -35.09
N LEU A 166 -16.57 -16.84 -34.34
CA LEU A 166 -16.98 -15.43 -34.48
C LEU A 166 -15.88 -14.61 -35.13
N ASN A 167 -16.28 -13.74 -36.05
CA ASN A 167 -15.45 -12.69 -36.63
C ASN A 167 -15.87 -11.35 -36.02
N ILE A 168 -15.03 -10.77 -35.17
CA ILE A 168 -15.35 -9.51 -34.48
C ILE A 168 -14.52 -8.39 -35.10
N ASP A 169 -15.19 -7.42 -35.70
CA ASP A 169 -14.58 -6.14 -36.03
C ASP A 169 -14.62 -5.26 -34.78
N LEU A 170 -13.46 -4.85 -34.24
CA LEU A 170 -13.34 -4.23 -32.92
C LEU A 170 -12.46 -2.98 -32.96
N GLU A 171 -13.00 -1.85 -32.50
CA GLU A 171 -12.28 -0.61 -32.23
C GLU A 171 -12.23 -0.35 -30.72
N LEU A 172 -11.02 -0.18 -30.17
CA LEU A 172 -10.86 0.39 -28.83
C LEU A 172 -10.80 1.91 -28.97
N VAL A 173 -11.89 2.61 -28.67
CA VAL A 173 -11.99 4.06 -28.82
C VAL A 173 -11.08 4.74 -27.80
N SER A 174 -11.33 4.49 -26.52
CA SER A 174 -10.59 5.05 -25.39
C SER A 174 -10.77 4.18 -24.16
N PHE A 175 -10.02 4.48 -23.10
CA PHE A 175 -10.24 3.89 -21.79
C PHE A 175 -9.91 4.91 -20.70
N LYS A 176 -10.52 4.74 -19.54
CA LYS A 176 -10.32 5.54 -18.34
C LYS A 176 -9.64 4.65 -17.30
N PRO A 177 -8.36 4.90 -16.95
CA PRO A 177 -7.64 4.11 -15.98
C PRO A 177 -8.34 4.11 -14.62
N VAL A 178 -8.40 2.96 -13.96
CA VAL A 178 -8.93 2.81 -12.60
C VAL A 178 -7.87 2.21 -11.69
N ILE A 179 -7.49 2.98 -10.67
CA ILE A 179 -6.44 2.63 -9.73
C ILE A 179 -7.09 2.21 -8.41
N ASP A 180 -6.75 1.03 -7.92
CA ASP A 180 -7.00 0.64 -6.54
C ASP A 180 -5.97 1.32 -5.63
N VAL A 181 -6.40 2.36 -4.93
CA VAL A 181 -5.54 3.21 -4.11
C VAL A 181 -5.11 2.51 -2.83
N THR A 182 -5.93 1.59 -2.32
CA THR A 182 -5.72 0.91 -1.03
C THR A 182 -5.25 -0.53 -1.18
N GLY A 183 -5.42 -1.13 -2.35
CA GLY A 183 -5.07 -2.53 -2.64
C GLY A 183 -6.10 -3.56 -2.18
N ASP A 184 -7.20 -3.09 -1.59
CA ASP A 184 -8.32 -3.91 -1.09
C ASP A 184 -9.63 -3.62 -1.84
N LEU A 185 -9.57 -2.91 -2.96
CA LEU A 185 -10.68 -2.48 -3.81
C LEU A 185 -11.70 -1.55 -3.13
N LYS A 186 -11.41 -1.02 -1.94
CA LYS A 186 -12.34 -0.13 -1.21
C LYS A 186 -12.16 1.35 -1.53
N VAL A 187 -11.02 1.73 -2.12
CA VAL A 187 -10.82 3.09 -2.64
C VAL A 187 -10.37 2.99 -4.09
N LEU A 188 -11.28 3.29 -5.00
CA LEU A 188 -11.03 3.23 -6.45
C LEU A 188 -10.97 4.64 -7.03
N LYS A 189 -9.86 5.00 -7.68
CA LYS A 189 -9.68 6.26 -8.39
C LYS A 189 -9.75 6.04 -9.89
N LYS A 190 -10.82 6.51 -10.52
CA LYS A 190 -11.01 6.53 -11.98
C LYS A 190 -10.55 7.86 -12.56
N ILE A 191 -9.52 7.84 -13.39
CA ILE A 191 -8.98 9.05 -14.01
C ILE A 191 -9.90 9.50 -15.15
N LEU A 192 -10.47 10.70 -15.02
CA LEU A 192 -11.34 11.32 -16.03
C LEU A 192 -10.54 12.23 -16.97
N LYS A 193 -9.51 12.89 -16.43
CA LYS A 193 -8.54 13.70 -17.18
C LYS A 193 -7.17 13.48 -16.56
N GLU A 194 -6.21 13.08 -17.38
CA GLU A 194 -4.80 12.98 -16.99
C GLU A 194 -4.27 14.33 -16.52
N GLY A 195 -3.52 14.31 -15.43
CA GLY A 195 -2.74 15.46 -14.98
C GLY A 195 -1.41 15.58 -15.71
N GLU A 196 -0.75 16.70 -15.48
CA GLU A 196 0.53 17.06 -16.09
C GLU A 196 1.69 16.82 -15.13
N GLY A 197 2.88 16.66 -15.70
CA GLY A 197 4.11 16.44 -14.94
C GLY A 197 4.39 14.98 -14.57
N VAL A 198 5.56 14.77 -13.98
CA VAL A 198 6.08 13.44 -13.61
C VAL A 198 5.84 13.09 -12.16
N HIS A 199 5.49 14.07 -11.34
CA HIS A 199 5.31 13.89 -9.89
C HIS A 199 3.84 13.88 -9.50
N VAL A 200 3.57 13.20 -8.39
CA VAL A 200 2.30 13.23 -7.67
C VAL A 200 2.50 13.95 -6.33
N ALA A 201 1.39 14.27 -5.65
CA ALA A 201 1.43 15.01 -4.39
C ALA A 201 2.31 14.34 -3.32
N ASN A 202 2.30 13.01 -3.17
CA ASN A 202 2.92 12.27 -2.06
C ASN A 202 2.34 12.56 -0.67
N GLU A 203 2.71 11.72 0.30
CA GLU A 203 2.31 11.85 1.70
C GLU A 203 2.93 13.11 2.31
N GLY A 204 2.16 13.80 3.16
CA GLY A 204 2.53 15.06 3.82
C GLY A 204 2.59 16.30 2.95
N ALA A 205 2.18 16.20 1.69
CA ALA A 205 2.16 17.33 0.77
C ALA A 205 0.97 18.24 1.02
N ALA A 206 1.20 19.55 0.88
CA ALA A 206 0.13 20.52 0.86
C ALA A 206 -0.54 20.47 -0.51
N VAL A 207 -1.80 20.06 -0.56
CA VAL A 207 -2.57 19.94 -1.80
C VAL A 207 -3.67 20.98 -1.86
N THR A 208 -3.92 21.49 -3.06
CA THR A 208 -5.00 22.42 -3.37
C THR A 208 -5.94 21.74 -4.35
N ILE A 209 -7.16 21.43 -3.90
CA ILE A 209 -8.16 20.72 -4.69
C ILE A 209 -9.48 21.47 -4.76
N ARG A 210 -10.31 21.06 -5.72
CA ARG A 210 -11.77 21.28 -5.69
C ARG A 210 -12.47 19.95 -5.87
N TYR A 211 -13.62 19.78 -5.24
CA TYR A 211 -14.37 18.53 -5.38
C TYR A 211 -15.87 18.67 -5.14
N THR A 212 -16.61 17.76 -5.76
CA THR A 212 -18.03 17.52 -5.51
C THR A 212 -18.19 16.11 -4.97
N ALA A 213 -18.82 15.96 -3.81
CA ALA A 213 -19.03 14.69 -3.14
C ALA A 213 -20.51 14.29 -3.16
N ARG A 214 -20.78 13.06 -3.58
CA ARG A 214 -22.12 12.50 -3.76
C ARG A 214 -22.25 11.07 -3.23
N LEU A 215 -23.46 10.67 -2.91
CA LEU A 215 -23.83 9.28 -2.63
C LEU A 215 -24.00 8.49 -3.93
N GLU A 216 -24.11 7.17 -3.84
CA GLU A 216 -24.30 6.28 -4.99
C GLU A 216 -25.62 6.54 -5.74
N ASP A 217 -26.64 7.05 -5.05
CA ASP A 217 -27.92 7.47 -5.66
C ASP A 217 -27.83 8.82 -6.41
N GLY A 218 -26.67 9.47 -6.40
CA GLY A 218 -26.41 10.76 -7.04
C GLY A 218 -26.63 11.97 -6.13
N THR A 219 -27.11 11.81 -4.89
CA THR A 219 -27.34 12.91 -3.95
C THR A 219 -26.02 13.59 -3.58
N ILE A 220 -25.87 14.88 -3.92
CA ILE A 220 -24.70 15.68 -3.57
C ILE A 220 -24.81 16.12 -2.11
N PHE A 221 -23.80 15.81 -1.29
CA PHE A 221 -23.79 16.17 0.13
C PHE A 221 -22.76 17.26 0.47
N GLU A 222 -21.77 17.50 -0.38
CA GLU A 222 -20.73 18.51 -0.16
C GLU A 222 -20.09 18.96 -1.48
N THR A 223 -19.80 20.27 -1.59
CA THR A 223 -18.99 20.86 -2.67
C THR A 223 -17.98 21.82 -2.07
N LYS A 224 -16.73 21.80 -2.57
CA LYS A 224 -15.66 22.71 -2.12
C LYS A 224 -14.84 23.21 -3.32
N GLY A 225 -14.47 24.49 -3.30
CA GLY A 225 -13.62 25.11 -4.34
C GLY A 225 -14.36 25.48 -5.63
N PHE A 226 -15.68 25.70 -5.57
CA PHE A 226 -16.52 26.16 -6.68
C PHE A 226 -17.13 27.55 -6.40
N ASP A 227 -17.62 28.23 -7.44
CA ASP A 227 -18.43 29.47 -7.33
C ASP A 227 -17.80 30.64 -6.56
N GLY A 228 -16.49 30.88 -6.76
CA GLY A 228 -15.77 31.98 -6.12
C GLY A 228 -15.38 31.72 -4.66
N SER A 229 -15.68 30.55 -4.11
CA SER A 229 -15.09 30.08 -2.86
C SER A 229 -13.58 29.83 -3.05
N ALA A 230 -12.81 30.07 -1.99
CA ALA A 230 -11.39 29.73 -1.97
C ALA A 230 -11.22 28.23 -2.26
N SER A 231 -10.17 27.89 -3.01
CA SER A 231 -9.75 26.50 -3.22
C SER A 231 -9.59 25.78 -1.88
N PHE A 232 -9.89 24.49 -1.84
CA PHE A 232 -9.78 23.72 -0.62
C PHE A 232 -8.34 23.20 -0.47
N GLU A 233 -7.68 23.62 0.60
CA GLU A 233 -6.31 23.24 0.91
C GLU A 233 -6.28 22.33 2.13
N PHE A 234 -5.50 21.25 2.01
CA PHE A 234 -5.21 20.37 3.13
C PHE A 234 -3.83 19.73 2.94
N VAL A 235 -3.30 19.14 4.01
CA VAL A 235 -2.05 18.38 3.95
C VAL A 235 -2.38 16.89 3.97
N THR A 236 -1.88 16.14 2.98
CA THR A 236 -2.07 14.68 2.91
C THR A 236 -1.40 14.00 4.10
N ASP A 237 -1.92 12.85 4.51
CA ASP A 237 -1.48 12.13 5.70
C ASP A 237 -1.52 13.00 6.99
N GLU A 238 -2.41 14.01 6.99
CA GLU A 238 -2.75 14.80 8.16
C GLU A 238 -4.15 14.54 8.75
N GLU A 239 -4.93 13.61 8.17
CA GLU A 239 -6.29 13.26 8.60
C GLU A 239 -7.21 14.50 8.67
N GLN A 240 -7.00 15.44 7.75
CA GLN A 240 -7.82 16.66 7.63
C GLN A 240 -9.11 16.40 6.83
N VAL A 241 -9.11 15.32 6.05
CA VAL A 241 -10.26 14.78 5.31
C VAL A 241 -10.43 13.29 5.58
N ILE A 242 -11.48 12.67 5.03
CA ILE A 242 -11.67 11.22 5.09
C ILE A 242 -10.48 10.49 4.47
N SER A 243 -10.11 9.33 5.01
CA SER A 243 -8.87 8.64 4.61
C SER A 243 -8.83 8.27 3.12
N GLY A 244 -9.98 7.94 2.52
CA GLY A 244 -10.04 7.62 1.10
C GLY A 244 -9.73 8.80 0.19
N LEU A 245 -10.23 9.99 0.53
CA LEU A 245 -9.92 11.22 -0.22
C LEU A 245 -8.46 11.63 -0.03
N ASP A 246 -7.94 11.53 1.19
CA ASP A 246 -6.55 11.83 1.53
C ASP A 246 -5.57 10.97 0.70
N ARG A 247 -5.77 9.64 0.73
CA ARG A 247 -4.97 8.68 -0.02
C ARG A 247 -5.11 8.87 -1.53
N ALA A 248 -6.33 9.12 -2.02
CA ALA A 248 -6.54 9.35 -3.44
C ALA A 248 -5.79 10.60 -3.91
N ALA A 249 -5.89 11.71 -3.18
CA ALA A 249 -5.20 12.96 -3.50
C ALA A 249 -3.67 12.80 -3.53
N ALA A 250 -3.10 11.99 -2.64
CA ALA A 250 -1.66 11.69 -2.61
C ALA A 250 -1.14 11.02 -3.92
N THR A 251 -2.03 10.38 -4.69
CA THR A 251 -1.72 9.73 -5.98
C THR A 251 -1.99 10.61 -7.21
N MET A 252 -2.50 11.83 -7.03
CA MET A 252 -2.90 12.67 -8.16
C MET A 252 -1.76 13.54 -8.68
N LYS A 253 -1.74 13.76 -10.00
CA LYS A 253 -0.90 14.75 -10.67
C LYS A 253 -1.58 16.12 -10.72
N LYS A 254 -0.80 17.18 -10.98
CA LYS A 254 -1.33 18.54 -11.12
C LYS A 254 -2.26 18.61 -12.33
N GLY A 255 -3.44 19.19 -12.16
CA GLY A 255 -4.48 19.28 -13.20
C GLY A 255 -5.26 17.99 -13.46
N GLU A 256 -4.99 16.90 -12.73
CA GLU A 256 -5.73 15.64 -12.84
C GLU A 256 -7.17 15.83 -12.34
N ARG A 257 -8.14 15.28 -13.09
CA ARG A 257 -9.53 15.15 -12.63
C ARG A 257 -9.87 13.68 -12.53
N ALA A 258 -10.39 13.26 -11.38
CA ALA A 258 -10.68 11.87 -11.10
C ALA A 258 -12.00 11.71 -10.34
N LEU A 259 -12.62 10.54 -10.51
CA LEU A 259 -13.75 10.09 -9.70
C LEU A 259 -13.23 9.05 -8.71
N VAL A 260 -13.33 9.37 -7.42
CA VAL A 260 -12.85 8.54 -6.31
C VAL A 260 -14.06 7.91 -5.63
N THR A 261 -14.19 6.59 -5.74
CA THR A 261 -15.20 5.82 -5.00
C THR A 261 -14.58 5.35 -3.69
N VAL A 262 -15.18 5.72 -2.57
CA VAL A 262 -14.66 5.50 -1.23
C VAL A 262 -15.67 4.68 -0.43
N GLY A 263 -15.29 3.44 -0.14
CA GLY A 263 -16.04 2.56 0.77
C GLY A 263 -16.06 3.10 2.22
N PRO A 264 -17.02 2.63 3.04
CA PRO A 264 -17.27 3.21 4.35
C PRO A 264 -16.08 3.17 5.31
N GLU A 265 -15.20 2.19 5.21
CA GLU A 265 -13.99 2.04 6.04
C GLU A 265 -12.97 3.16 5.83
N TYR A 266 -12.98 3.76 4.65
CA TYR A 266 -12.12 4.90 4.28
C TYR A 266 -12.90 6.22 4.20
N GLY A 267 -14.22 6.16 4.39
CA GLY A 267 -15.15 7.30 4.37
C GLY A 267 -15.60 7.68 5.78
N PHE A 268 -16.91 7.61 6.00
CA PHE A 268 -17.57 8.04 7.24
C PHE A 268 -17.79 6.92 8.28
N GLY A 269 -17.42 5.68 7.94
CA GLY A 269 -17.59 4.53 8.81
C GLY A 269 -19.04 4.23 9.12
N SER A 270 -19.29 3.70 10.32
CA SER A 270 -20.61 3.26 10.79
C SER A 270 -21.47 4.36 11.42
N THR A 271 -21.15 5.63 11.17
CA THR A 271 -21.81 6.77 11.80
C THR A 271 -22.46 7.64 10.74
N GLU A 272 -23.68 8.11 11.03
CA GLU A 272 -24.34 9.12 10.20
C GLU A 272 -23.66 10.48 10.39
N VAL A 273 -23.42 11.20 9.28
CA VAL A 273 -22.75 12.49 9.32
C VAL A 273 -23.55 13.54 8.54
N LYS A 274 -23.93 14.62 9.23
CA LYS A 274 -24.56 15.79 8.60
C LYS A 274 -23.49 16.63 7.88
N ARG A 275 -23.68 16.86 6.58
CA ARG A 275 -22.84 17.73 5.74
C ARG A 275 -23.60 18.97 5.29
N ASP A 276 -22.92 19.84 4.56
CA ASP A 276 -23.42 21.16 4.16
C ASP A 276 -24.74 21.05 3.37
N LEU A 277 -24.89 20.04 2.51
CA LEU A 277 -26.03 19.89 1.60
C LEU A 277 -26.97 18.73 1.95
N ALA A 278 -26.45 17.65 2.54
CA ALA A 278 -27.24 16.47 2.87
C ALA A 278 -26.64 15.69 4.05
N VAL A 279 -27.39 14.72 4.54
CA VAL A 279 -26.93 13.75 5.53
C VAL A 279 -26.33 12.55 4.80
N VAL A 280 -25.15 12.11 5.24
CA VAL A 280 -24.51 10.89 4.78
C VAL A 280 -24.89 9.76 5.75
N PRO A 281 -25.65 8.74 5.32
CA PRO A 281 -26.02 7.63 6.18
C PRO A 281 -24.80 6.82 6.64
N SER A 282 -24.93 6.10 7.76
CA SER A 282 -23.91 5.15 8.22
C SER A 282 -23.59 4.10 7.15
N CYS A 283 -22.34 3.67 7.09
CA CYS A 283 -21.85 2.63 6.17
C CYS A 283 -22.04 2.97 4.68
N SER A 284 -22.12 4.26 4.32
CA SER A 284 -22.31 4.69 2.94
C SER A 284 -21.00 4.69 2.15
N THR A 285 -21.05 4.14 0.93
CA THR A 285 -20.04 4.40 -0.10
C THR A 285 -20.26 5.81 -0.64
N THR A 286 -19.17 6.57 -0.79
CA THR A 286 -19.21 7.97 -1.24
C THR A 286 -18.37 8.14 -2.48
N ILE A 287 -18.81 9.02 -3.38
CA ILE A 287 -18.17 9.27 -4.67
C ILE A 287 -17.72 10.73 -4.70
N TYR A 288 -16.42 10.94 -4.84
CA TYR A 288 -15.81 12.26 -4.92
C TYR A 288 -15.33 12.50 -6.34
N GLU A 289 -15.84 13.55 -6.97
CA GLU A 289 -15.29 14.06 -8.21
C GLU A 289 -14.29 15.16 -7.87
N VAL A 290 -12.99 14.83 -7.97
CA VAL A 290 -11.88 15.66 -7.47
C VAL A 290 -11.07 16.19 -8.64
N GLU A 291 -10.67 17.45 -8.56
CA GLU A 291 -9.66 18.04 -9.43
C GLU A 291 -8.51 18.58 -8.60
N MET A 292 -7.30 18.09 -8.91
CA MET A 292 -6.05 18.52 -8.30
C MET A 292 -5.59 19.82 -8.98
N LEU A 293 -5.70 20.95 -8.29
CA LEU A 293 -5.33 22.26 -8.85
C LEU A 293 -3.82 22.48 -8.73
N ASP A 294 -3.26 22.24 -7.55
CA ASP A 294 -1.83 22.34 -7.29
C ASP A 294 -1.40 21.51 -6.07
N PHE A 295 -0.10 21.27 -5.92
CA PHE A 295 0.46 20.70 -4.70
C PHE A 295 1.92 21.10 -4.46
N ILE A 296 2.31 21.15 -3.19
CA ILE A 296 3.68 21.29 -2.73
C ILE A 296 4.06 19.99 -2.03
N ARG A 297 4.93 19.22 -2.68
CA ARG A 297 5.42 17.92 -2.18
C ARG A 297 6.10 18.08 -0.82
N GLU A 298 5.87 17.13 0.08
CA GLU A 298 6.75 16.99 1.24
C GLU A 298 8.11 16.51 0.74
N LYS A 299 9.18 17.23 1.11
CA LYS A 299 10.55 16.83 0.80
C LYS A 299 10.84 15.53 1.54
N ALA A 300 11.55 14.62 0.90
CA ALA A 300 11.99 13.43 1.61
C ALA A 300 13.11 13.78 2.62
N PRO A 301 13.30 12.99 3.69
CA PRO A 301 14.35 13.26 4.68
C PRO A 301 15.75 13.38 4.08
N TRP A 302 16.08 12.65 3.01
CA TRP A 302 17.38 12.77 2.34
C TRP A 302 17.52 14.01 1.44
N GLU A 303 16.41 14.67 1.08
CA GLU A 303 16.40 15.93 0.32
C GLU A 303 16.52 17.16 1.25
N MET A 304 16.36 16.97 2.55
CA MET A 304 16.46 18.02 3.55
C MET A 304 17.88 18.10 4.12
N ASN A 305 18.39 19.32 4.24
CA ASN A 305 19.57 19.58 5.08
C ASN A 305 19.19 19.42 6.57
N ASN A 306 20.19 19.36 7.46
CA ASN A 306 19.98 19.13 8.88
C ASN A 306 19.17 20.25 9.57
N HIS A 307 19.36 21.51 9.15
CA HIS A 307 18.60 22.65 9.66
C HIS A 307 17.11 22.56 9.28
N ASP A 308 16.79 22.27 8.02
CA ASP A 308 15.43 22.06 7.52
C ASP A 308 14.72 20.93 8.28
N LYS A 309 15.44 19.84 8.58
CA LYS A 309 14.91 18.72 9.39
C LYS A 309 14.53 19.16 10.80
N ILE A 310 15.40 19.93 11.46
CA ILE A 310 15.13 20.44 12.82
C ILE A 310 13.93 21.39 12.80
N GLU A 311 13.80 22.25 11.79
CA GLU A 311 12.66 23.14 11.64
C GLU A 311 11.36 22.36 11.38
N ALA A 312 11.41 21.36 10.49
CA ALA A 312 10.27 20.47 10.19
C ALA A 312 9.82 19.70 11.43
N ALA A 313 10.75 19.14 12.20
CA ALA A 313 10.48 18.51 13.49
C ALA A 313 9.80 19.47 14.47
N GLY A 314 10.28 20.72 14.53
CA GLY A 314 9.69 21.78 15.35
C GLY A 314 8.23 22.06 14.99
N LYS A 315 7.94 22.19 13.69
CA LYS A 315 6.57 22.39 13.17
C LYS A 315 5.66 21.21 13.49
N LYS A 316 6.09 19.97 13.23
CA LYS A 316 5.30 18.76 13.52
C LYS A 316 5.05 18.58 15.02
N LYS A 317 6.03 18.88 15.88
CA LYS A 317 5.83 18.91 17.34
C LYS A 317 4.74 19.90 17.75
N GLU A 318 4.73 21.10 17.18
CA GLU A 318 3.70 22.10 17.53
C GLU A 318 2.30 21.69 17.06
N GLN A 319 2.18 21.07 15.88
CA GLN A 319 0.92 20.43 15.46
C GLN A 319 0.47 19.36 16.48
N GLY A 320 1.40 18.53 16.96
CA GLY A 320 1.14 17.57 18.05
C GLY A 320 0.65 18.25 19.33
N ASN A 321 1.23 19.39 19.72
CA ASN A 321 0.80 20.17 20.88
C ASN A 321 -0.63 20.70 20.75
N ILE A 322 -1.01 21.17 19.56
CA ILE A 322 -2.37 21.63 19.27
C ILE A 322 -3.36 20.48 19.42
N LEU A 323 -3.05 19.31 18.84
CA LEU A 323 -3.89 18.11 18.95
C LEU A 323 -3.98 17.58 20.37
N PHE A 324 -2.88 17.61 21.12
CA PHE A 324 -2.84 17.21 22.53
C PHE A 324 -3.76 18.10 23.38
N LYS A 325 -3.71 19.43 23.17
CA LYS A 325 -4.59 20.40 23.84
C LYS A 325 -6.06 20.20 23.46
N ALA A 326 -6.33 19.77 22.23
CA ALA A 326 -7.67 19.42 21.76
C ALA A 326 -8.17 18.05 22.27
N GLY A 327 -7.37 17.32 23.06
CA GLY A 327 -7.72 15.99 23.59
C GLY A 327 -7.61 14.86 22.56
N ASN A 328 -7.09 15.13 21.36
CA ASN A 328 -6.95 14.13 20.31
C ASN A 328 -5.59 13.43 20.40
N TYR A 329 -5.44 12.59 21.42
CA TYR A 329 -4.16 11.98 21.78
C TYR A 329 -3.63 11.00 20.72
N GLN A 330 -4.51 10.25 20.04
CA GLN A 330 -4.13 9.32 18.97
C GLN A 330 -3.46 10.07 17.80
N ARG A 331 -3.97 11.24 17.43
CA ARG A 331 -3.38 12.05 16.36
C ARG A 331 -2.12 12.75 16.83
N ALA A 332 -2.11 13.23 18.08
CA ALA A 332 -0.95 13.88 18.66
C ALA A 332 0.26 12.92 18.73
N GLU A 333 0.07 11.66 19.11
CA GLU A 333 1.14 10.66 19.20
C GLU A 333 1.87 10.50 17.84
N LYS A 334 1.13 10.35 16.74
CA LYS A 334 1.68 10.24 15.38
C LYS A 334 2.49 11.46 14.96
N ARG A 335 2.06 12.67 15.36
CA ARG A 335 2.80 13.91 15.05
C ARG A 335 4.11 14.00 15.81
N TYR A 336 4.12 13.60 17.09
CA TYR A 336 5.35 13.57 17.87
C TYR A 336 6.32 12.49 17.37
N ASP A 337 5.79 11.36 16.91
CA ASP A 337 6.59 10.28 16.30
C ASP A 337 7.30 10.77 15.04
N LYS A 338 6.56 11.29 14.06
CA LYS A 338 7.12 11.90 12.85
C LYS A 338 8.10 13.04 13.15
N ALA A 339 7.82 13.85 14.17
CA ALA A 339 8.73 14.91 14.60
C ALA A 339 10.06 14.35 15.13
N ALA A 340 10.03 13.22 15.85
CA ALA A 340 11.23 12.55 16.34
C ALA A 340 12.03 11.90 15.21
N ASP A 341 11.36 11.36 14.19
CA ASP A 341 12.01 10.73 13.02
C ASP A 341 12.90 11.71 12.27
N TYR A 342 12.46 12.97 12.11
CA TYR A 342 13.24 14.02 11.47
C TYR A 342 14.57 14.34 12.19
N VAL A 343 14.67 14.06 13.49
CA VAL A 343 15.84 14.38 14.32
C VAL A 343 16.50 13.13 14.93
N MET A 344 16.34 11.97 14.28
CA MET A 344 17.01 10.73 14.69
C MET A 344 18.53 10.83 14.58
N GLU A 345 19.20 9.99 15.37
CA GLU A 345 20.65 10.03 15.59
C GLU A 345 21.48 9.46 14.42
N ASP A 346 20.83 8.98 13.36
CA ASP A 346 21.47 8.27 12.25
C ASP A 346 22.24 9.18 11.26
N GLY A 347 22.37 10.47 11.55
CA GLY A 347 23.05 11.45 10.73
C GLY A 347 24.43 11.86 11.26
N ASN A 348 25.33 12.19 10.34
CA ASN A 348 26.61 12.87 10.62
C ASN A 348 26.32 14.35 11.00
N LEU A 349 25.55 14.57 12.09
CA LEU A 349 25.17 15.89 12.58
C LEU A 349 26.37 16.57 13.21
N GLU A 350 26.58 17.84 12.90
CA GLU A 350 27.61 18.65 13.56
C GLU A 350 27.25 18.89 15.03
N ASP A 351 28.24 19.18 15.87
CA ASP A 351 28.05 19.34 17.32
C ASP A 351 27.02 20.42 17.68
N GLU A 352 26.92 21.51 16.91
CA GLU A 352 25.93 22.57 17.12
C GLU A 352 24.51 22.14 16.74
N GLU A 353 24.35 21.36 15.67
CA GLU A 353 23.06 20.84 15.24
C GLU A 353 22.54 19.80 16.23
N GLN A 354 23.44 18.99 16.78
CA GLN A 354 23.12 18.00 17.80
C GLN A 354 22.63 18.65 19.11
N LYS A 355 23.12 19.86 19.46
CA LYS A 355 22.60 20.64 20.60
C LYS A 355 21.16 21.12 20.39
N LEU A 356 20.71 21.31 19.15
CA LEU A 356 19.34 21.70 18.83
C LEU A 356 18.41 20.49 18.66
N ALA A 357 18.90 19.43 17.99
CA ALA A 357 18.15 18.23 17.71
C ALA A 357 17.86 17.39 18.96
N LYS A 358 18.84 17.23 19.87
CA LYS A 358 18.69 16.41 21.09
C LYS A 358 17.54 16.88 21.99
N PRO A 359 17.45 18.15 22.42
CA PRO A 359 16.34 18.61 23.27
C PRO A 359 14.99 18.52 22.56
N LEU A 360 14.97 18.76 21.24
CA LEU A 360 13.75 18.64 20.45
C LEU A 360 13.24 17.20 20.41
N ARG A 361 14.13 16.23 20.19
CA ARG A 361 13.83 14.80 20.19
C ARG A 361 13.34 14.33 21.55
N VAL A 362 14.03 14.70 22.62
CA VAL A 362 13.62 14.41 24.00
C VAL A 362 12.22 14.97 24.28
N SER A 363 11.95 16.20 23.86
CA SER A 363 10.62 16.81 24.00
C SER A 363 9.54 16.03 23.23
N CYS A 364 9.84 15.53 22.03
CA CYS A 364 8.90 14.75 21.24
C CYS A 364 8.59 13.40 21.92
N TRP A 365 9.61 12.65 22.36
CA TRP A 365 9.41 11.39 23.07
C TRP A 365 8.66 11.55 24.38
N LEU A 366 8.96 12.59 25.16
CA LEU A 366 8.22 12.91 26.37
C LEU A 366 6.75 13.15 26.06
N ASN A 367 6.45 14.01 25.08
CA ASN A 367 5.06 14.33 24.73
C ASN A 367 4.32 13.12 24.15
N HIS A 368 4.98 12.30 23.33
CA HIS A 368 4.46 11.02 22.86
C HIS A 368 4.13 10.10 24.05
N ALA A 369 5.04 9.93 25.01
CA ALA A 369 4.76 9.13 26.21
C ALA A 369 3.56 9.66 27.02
N ALA A 370 3.35 10.98 27.04
CA ALA A 370 2.16 11.57 27.66
C ALA A 370 0.87 11.21 26.90
N CYS A 371 0.89 11.16 25.57
CA CYS A 371 -0.22 10.64 24.77
C CYS A 371 -0.48 9.16 25.08
N CYS A 372 0.55 8.33 25.11
CA CYS A 372 0.44 6.90 25.39
C CYS A 372 -0.22 6.65 26.76
N LEU A 373 0.18 7.40 27.80
CA LEU A 373 -0.47 7.35 29.12
C LEU A 373 -1.96 7.70 29.07
N LYS A 374 -2.36 8.69 28.25
CA LYS A 374 -3.78 9.05 28.07
C LYS A 374 -4.57 8.02 27.29
N LEU A 375 -3.90 7.21 26.48
CA LEU A 375 -4.47 6.15 25.64
C LEU A 375 -4.38 4.76 26.27
N ASN A 376 -3.91 4.64 27.52
CA ASN A 376 -3.65 3.38 28.22
C ASN A 376 -2.66 2.45 27.50
N LYS A 377 -1.76 3.02 26.68
CA LYS A 377 -0.66 2.30 26.02
C LYS A 377 0.58 2.29 26.91
N PHE A 378 0.52 1.55 28.02
CA PHE A 378 1.53 1.64 29.08
C PHE A 378 2.91 1.16 28.63
N HIS A 379 2.99 0.07 27.85
CA HIS A 379 4.27 -0.43 27.32
C HIS A 379 4.97 0.58 26.39
N ASP A 380 4.23 1.24 25.51
CA ASP A 380 4.78 2.26 24.62
C ASP A 380 5.30 3.46 25.42
N ALA A 381 4.55 3.89 26.45
CA ALA A 381 4.99 4.94 27.37
C ALA A 381 6.29 4.56 28.10
N ILE A 382 6.43 3.31 28.55
CA ILE A 382 7.64 2.79 29.20
C ILE A 382 8.83 2.83 28.24
N ASN A 383 8.64 2.36 27.01
CA ASN A 383 9.68 2.35 25.98
C ASN A 383 10.16 3.77 25.65
N LEU A 384 9.23 4.69 25.41
CA LEU A 384 9.55 6.09 25.10
C LEU A 384 10.26 6.80 26.26
N CYS A 385 9.81 6.60 27.50
CA CYS A 385 10.48 7.17 28.66
C CYS A 385 11.87 6.56 28.86
N SER A 386 12.05 5.28 28.56
CA SER A 386 13.37 4.63 28.61
C SER A 386 14.32 5.19 27.56
N LYS A 387 13.85 5.49 26.35
CA LYS A 387 14.63 6.23 25.33
C LYS A 387 15.08 7.60 25.85
N VAL A 388 14.18 8.35 26.49
CA VAL A 388 14.52 9.64 27.10
C VAL A 388 15.58 9.48 28.19
N LEU A 389 15.45 8.49 29.07
CA LEU A 389 16.39 8.24 30.16
C LEU A 389 17.75 7.69 29.71
N GLY A 390 17.81 7.09 28.51
CA GLY A 390 19.07 6.76 27.85
C GLY A 390 19.89 7.99 27.47
N VAL A 391 19.22 9.11 27.15
CA VAL A 391 19.85 10.39 26.81
C VAL A 391 20.02 11.29 28.05
N GLU A 392 18.97 11.41 28.85
CA GLU A 392 18.88 12.25 30.05
C GLU A 392 18.50 11.40 31.27
N SER A 393 19.50 10.74 31.88
CA SER A 393 19.28 9.75 32.95
C SER A 393 18.62 10.29 34.21
N GLN A 394 18.60 11.61 34.40
CA GLN A 394 18.01 12.33 35.53
C GLN A 394 16.73 13.10 35.16
N ASN A 395 16.13 12.85 33.98
CA ASN A 395 14.91 13.55 33.58
C ASN A 395 13.71 13.16 34.46
N VAL A 396 13.34 14.06 35.38
CA VAL A 396 12.26 13.84 36.37
C VAL A 396 10.91 13.55 35.70
N LYS A 397 10.60 14.19 34.55
CA LYS A 397 9.35 13.96 33.82
C LYS A 397 9.29 12.55 33.23
N ALA A 398 10.39 12.06 32.68
CA ALA A 398 10.48 10.70 32.15
C ALA A 398 10.38 9.66 33.27
N LEU A 399 11.11 9.84 34.38
CA LEU A 399 11.02 8.97 35.56
C LEU A 399 9.60 8.92 36.11
N TYR A 400 8.95 10.08 36.28
CA TYR A 400 7.58 10.16 36.76
C TYR A 400 6.59 9.46 35.82
N ARG A 401 6.67 9.72 34.50
CA ARG A 401 5.76 9.12 33.51
C ARG A 401 5.96 7.61 33.39
N ARG A 402 7.20 7.13 33.44
CA ARG A 402 7.53 5.70 33.41
C ARG A 402 7.06 5.00 34.68
N ALA A 403 7.28 5.60 35.85
CA ALA A 403 6.75 5.11 37.12
C ALA A 403 5.23 5.00 37.11
N ASN A 404 4.54 5.99 36.55
CA ASN A 404 3.09 5.96 36.39
C ASN A 404 2.64 4.82 35.46
N ALA A 405 3.31 4.65 34.32
CA ALA A 405 3.05 3.54 33.41
C ALA A 405 3.28 2.16 34.07
N TYR A 406 4.34 2.02 34.88
CA TYR A 406 4.59 0.79 35.64
C TYR A 406 3.53 0.51 36.70
N ILE A 407 2.97 1.53 37.37
CA ILE A 407 1.86 1.34 38.32
C ILE A 407 0.65 0.77 37.59
N GLU A 408 0.28 1.36 36.45
CA GLU A 408 -0.86 0.90 35.64
C GLU A 408 -0.60 -0.48 35.03
N ALA A 409 0.66 -0.83 34.73
CA ALA A 409 1.09 -2.17 34.32
C ALA A 409 1.23 -3.17 35.48
N ALA A 410 0.94 -2.77 36.72
CA ALA A 410 1.10 -3.54 37.96
C ALA A 410 2.55 -3.94 38.35
N ASP A 411 3.55 -3.32 37.73
CA ASP A 411 4.99 -3.49 38.01
C ASP A 411 5.45 -2.53 39.12
N LEU A 412 4.94 -2.76 40.33
CA LEU A 412 5.14 -1.84 41.46
C LEU A 412 6.61 -1.67 41.88
N ASP A 413 7.44 -2.70 41.71
CA ASP A 413 8.85 -2.67 42.10
C ASP A 413 9.69 -1.75 41.19
N LEU A 414 9.46 -1.83 39.87
CA LEU A 414 10.09 -0.94 38.89
C LEU A 414 9.60 0.50 39.04
N SER A 415 8.32 0.69 39.35
CA SER A 415 7.79 2.02 39.68
C SER A 415 8.47 2.62 40.91
N GLU A 416 8.69 1.83 41.97
CA GLU A 416 9.36 2.31 43.18
C GLU A 416 10.77 2.83 42.90
N LEU A 417 11.51 2.13 42.05
CA LEU A 417 12.85 2.52 41.64
C LEU A 417 12.86 3.89 40.94
N ASP A 418 11.95 4.08 39.98
CA ASP A 418 11.85 5.34 39.22
C ASP A 418 11.39 6.51 40.10
N ILE A 419 10.46 6.29 41.03
CA ILE A 419 9.99 7.31 41.96
C ILE A 419 11.09 7.75 42.92
N LYS A 420 11.85 6.79 43.48
CA LYS A 420 12.98 7.10 44.36
C LYS A 420 14.03 7.93 43.63
N LYS A 421 14.40 7.49 42.42
CA LYS A 421 15.35 8.22 41.57
C LYS A 421 14.84 9.63 41.22
N ALA A 422 13.53 9.79 40.97
CA ALA A 422 12.94 11.11 40.72
C ALA A 422 13.00 12.03 41.96
N LEU A 423 12.79 11.49 43.16
CA LEU A 423 12.89 12.25 44.42
C LEU A 423 14.34 12.54 44.84
N GLU A 424 15.31 11.74 44.41
CA GLU A 424 16.73 12.06 44.58
C GLU A 424 17.12 13.30 43.77
N VAL A 425 16.57 13.45 42.56
CA VAL A 425 16.84 14.60 41.68
C VAL A 425 16.03 15.83 42.10
N ASP A 426 14.72 15.68 42.36
CA ASP A 426 13.85 16.77 42.83
C ASP A 426 13.07 16.33 44.09
N PRO A 427 13.67 16.51 45.28
CA PRO A 427 13.06 16.11 46.55
C PRO A 427 11.77 16.87 46.89
N ASN A 428 11.47 17.98 46.23
CA ASN A 428 10.31 18.83 46.54
C ASN A 428 9.16 18.65 45.55
N ASN A 429 9.29 17.74 44.59
CA ASN A 429 8.28 17.49 43.59
C ASN A 429 6.98 16.93 44.20
N ARG A 430 5.92 17.73 44.17
CA ARG A 430 4.62 17.37 44.76
C ARG A 430 3.94 16.21 44.02
N GLU A 431 4.07 16.15 42.70
CA GLU A 431 3.46 15.11 41.87
C GLU A 431 4.10 13.75 42.16
N VAL A 432 5.44 13.70 42.18
CA VAL A 432 6.19 12.47 42.48
C VAL A 432 5.90 11.98 43.90
N LYS A 433 5.83 12.88 44.90
CA LYS A 433 5.43 12.50 46.28
C LYS A 433 4.02 11.92 46.35
N SER A 434 3.10 12.49 45.58
CA SER A 434 1.71 12.00 45.53
C SER A 434 1.64 10.61 44.87
N LEU A 435 2.40 10.41 43.79
CA LEU A 435 2.54 9.10 43.13
C LEU A 435 3.18 8.07 44.07
N TYR A 436 4.18 8.46 44.86
CA TYR A 436 4.81 7.58 45.84
C TYR A 436 3.82 7.13 46.93
N LYS A 437 2.98 8.06 47.40
CA LYS A 437 1.92 7.74 48.37
C LYS A 437 0.92 6.73 47.78
N LEU A 438 0.50 6.93 46.54
CA LEU A 438 -0.38 6.00 45.82
C LEU A 438 0.28 4.61 45.69
N LEU A 439 1.55 4.56 45.24
CA LEU A 439 2.31 3.32 45.14
C LEU A 439 2.34 2.55 46.47
N LYS A 440 2.61 3.24 47.58
CA LYS A 440 2.66 2.61 48.92
C LYS A 440 1.30 2.07 49.36
N GLN A 441 0.19 2.72 48.99
CA GLN A 441 -1.16 2.20 49.23
C GLN A 441 -1.39 0.91 48.42
N LEU A 442 -1.08 0.92 47.13
CA LEU A 442 -1.23 -0.25 46.25
C LEU A 442 -0.35 -1.43 46.70
N GLN A 443 0.89 -1.18 47.11
CA GLN A 443 1.77 -2.21 47.68
C GLN A 443 1.19 -2.82 48.96
N ALA A 444 0.63 -2.00 49.86
CA ALA A 444 0.00 -2.49 51.08
C ALA A 444 -1.25 -3.33 50.79
N GLU A 445 -2.04 -2.96 49.79
CA GLU A 445 -3.20 -3.73 49.33
C GLU A 445 -2.80 -5.06 48.70
N LYS A 446 -1.80 -5.05 47.80
CA LYS A 446 -1.22 -6.26 47.19
C LYS A 446 -0.70 -7.21 48.27
N ASN A 447 0.10 -6.71 49.22
CA ASN A 447 0.62 -7.54 50.31
C ASN A 447 -0.48 -8.13 51.20
N LYS A 448 -1.57 -7.38 51.46
CA LYS A 448 -2.74 -7.90 52.18
C LYS A 448 -3.46 -8.98 51.38
N ALA A 449 -3.60 -8.81 50.07
CA ALA A 449 -4.22 -9.79 49.19
C ALA A 449 -3.37 -11.07 49.11
N ASP A 450 -2.07 -10.94 48.88
CA ASP A 450 -1.11 -12.04 48.81
C ASP A 450 -1.03 -12.80 50.14
N SER A 451 -1.03 -12.09 51.27
CA SER A 451 -1.10 -12.70 52.61
C SER A 451 -2.38 -13.52 52.80
N LYS A 452 -3.54 -13.01 52.38
CA LYS A 452 -4.81 -13.76 52.43
C LYS A 452 -4.80 -14.97 51.50
N LEU A 453 -4.28 -14.83 50.28
CA LEU A 453 -4.14 -15.93 49.33
C LEU A 453 -3.22 -17.02 49.88
N TYR A 454 -2.08 -16.64 50.45
CA TYR A 454 -1.13 -17.57 51.08
C TYR A 454 -1.74 -18.32 52.26
N VAL A 455 -2.45 -17.62 53.15
CA VAL A 455 -3.18 -18.25 54.28
C VAL A 455 -4.23 -19.23 53.78
N ASN A 456 -5.01 -18.87 52.76
CA ASN A 456 -6.02 -19.75 52.17
C ASN A 456 -5.40 -20.97 51.47
N MET A 457 -4.28 -20.78 50.79
CA MET A 457 -3.52 -21.85 50.13
C MET A 457 -2.90 -22.82 51.15
N LEU A 458 -2.37 -22.32 52.27
CA LEU A 458 -1.90 -23.15 53.38
C LEU A 458 -3.04 -23.90 54.06
N ALA A 459 -4.21 -23.28 54.22
CA ALA A 459 -5.39 -23.93 54.80
C ALA A 459 -5.92 -25.06 53.90
N THR A 460 -5.84 -24.91 52.57
CA THR A 460 -6.21 -25.95 51.61
C THR A 460 -5.15 -27.04 51.46
N ALA A 461 -3.85 -26.71 51.53
CA ALA A 461 -2.75 -27.67 51.54
C ALA A 461 -2.67 -28.48 52.86
N GLY A 462 -3.05 -27.86 53.98
CA GLY A 462 -3.18 -28.52 55.29
C GLY A 462 -4.30 -29.57 55.38
N GLY A 463 -5.15 -29.67 54.34
CA GLY A 463 -6.15 -30.73 54.19
C GLY A 463 -5.59 -32.10 53.81
N ILE A 464 -4.31 -32.20 53.44
CA ILE A 464 -3.64 -33.48 53.14
C ILE A 464 -2.51 -33.71 54.15
N ASN A 465 -2.85 -34.14 55.37
CA ASN A 465 -1.89 -34.89 56.18
C ASN A 465 -2.60 -35.89 57.10
N ARG A 466 -2.95 -37.07 56.56
CA ARG A 466 -3.21 -38.25 57.39
C ARG A 466 -1.87 -38.84 57.83
N LYS A 467 -1.56 -38.61 59.11
CA LYS A 467 -0.79 -39.46 60.02
C LYS A 467 0.51 -40.05 59.47
N ARG A 468 1.65 -39.48 59.87
CA ARG A 468 2.81 -40.28 60.29
C ARG A 468 3.40 -39.73 61.59
N LYS A 469 3.41 -40.59 62.61
CA LYS A 469 4.07 -40.40 63.91
C LYS A 469 5.56 -40.15 63.66
N ILE A 470 6.07 -39.05 64.20
CA ILE A 470 7.51 -38.85 64.39
C ILE A 470 7.82 -39.39 65.80
N LYS A 471 8.72 -40.38 65.86
CA LYS A 471 9.39 -40.81 67.10
C LYS A 471 10.50 -39.81 67.39
N GLU A 472 10.58 -39.38 68.64
CA GLU A 472 11.69 -38.59 69.20
C GLU A 472 13.04 -39.28 68.93
N ILE A 473 14.01 -38.50 68.45
CA ILE A 473 15.43 -38.82 68.58
C ILE A 473 16.11 -37.57 69.15
N ASP A 474 16.89 -37.87 70.18
CA ASP A 474 17.58 -37.04 71.15
C ASP A 474 18.69 -36.18 70.53
N THR A 475 18.88 -34.98 71.07
CA THR A 475 19.92 -34.02 70.71
C THR A 475 21.08 -34.12 71.68
N SER A 476 22.16 -34.80 71.28
CA SER A 476 23.50 -34.53 71.81
C SER A 476 24.56 -35.02 70.82
N ASP A 477 25.61 -34.20 70.68
CA ASP A 477 26.85 -34.44 69.91
C ASP A 477 26.77 -34.26 68.38
N VAL A 478 27.28 -33.14 67.85
CA VAL A 478 28.71 -32.93 67.54
C VAL A 478 28.88 -31.55 66.87
N SER A 479 30.00 -30.94 67.23
CA SER A 479 30.56 -29.62 66.94
C SER A 479 30.81 -29.25 65.47
N VAL A 480 30.83 -27.93 65.29
CA VAL A 480 31.35 -27.15 64.16
C VAL A 480 32.82 -27.50 63.87
N GLU A 481 33.12 -27.84 62.61
CA GLU A 481 34.44 -27.58 62.02
C GLU A 481 34.31 -26.90 60.65
N THR A 482 35.23 -25.98 60.45
CA THR A 482 35.30 -24.99 59.37
C THR A 482 36.40 -25.45 58.42
N GLU A 483 36.10 -25.67 57.13
CA GLU A 483 37.14 -25.85 56.12
C GLU A 483 37.18 -24.65 55.17
N ARG A 484 38.27 -23.88 55.31
CA ARG A 484 38.83 -23.01 54.27
C ARG A 484 39.64 -23.88 53.32
N SER A 485 39.48 -23.69 52.01
CA SER A 485 40.43 -24.16 51.00
C SER A 485 40.97 -22.97 50.20
N GLU A 486 42.24 -22.63 50.40
CA GLU A 486 43.02 -21.76 49.53
C GLU A 486 43.96 -22.58 48.62
N SER A 487 44.09 -22.11 47.38
CA SER A 487 45.23 -22.28 46.45
C SER A 487 45.41 -23.70 45.83
N ASN A 488 45.95 -23.90 44.62
CA ASN A 488 46.78 -23.05 43.78
C ASN A 488 46.83 -23.59 42.33
N SER A 489 47.08 -22.67 41.39
CA SER A 489 47.88 -22.77 40.14
C SER A 489 48.07 -24.09 39.37
N GLY A 490 47.87 -24.03 38.04
CA GLY A 490 48.48 -24.96 37.10
C GLY A 490 48.07 -24.78 35.63
N GLN A 491 48.60 -23.75 34.96
CA GLN A 491 48.82 -23.74 33.49
C GLN A 491 50.04 -24.64 33.16
N PRO A 492 50.30 -25.12 31.91
CA PRO A 492 50.31 -24.34 30.66
C PRO A 492 49.74 -25.06 29.39
N SER A 493 49.17 -24.32 28.44
CA SER A 493 49.66 -23.97 27.09
C SER A 493 49.77 -25.12 26.07
N ASP A 494 49.05 -25.01 24.94
CA ASP A 494 49.65 -24.78 23.61
C ASP A 494 48.62 -24.88 22.47
N GLY A 495 48.68 -23.89 21.56
CA GLY A 495 48.68 -24.12 20.12
C GLY A 495 47.38 -24.38 19.37
N ALA A 496 46.86 -23.32 18.73
CA ALA A 496 46.15 -23.20 17.45
C ALA A 496 44.80 -22.47 17.55
#